data_AF-A0AAC9NVQ5-F1
#
_entry.id   AF-A0AAC9NVQ5-F1
#
_cell.length_a   1.000
_cell.length_b   1.000
_cell.length_c   1.000
_cell.angle_alpha   90.00
_cell.angle_beta   90.00
_cell.angle_gamma   90.00
#
_symmetry.space_group_name_H-M   'P 1'
#
loop_
_entity.id
_entity.type
_entity.pdbx_description
1 polymer ?
#
loop_
_entity_poly.entity_id
_entity_poly.type
_entity_poly.pdbx_seq_one_letter_code
_entity_poly.pdbx_strand_id
1 'polypeptide(L)'
;MDIEQTPANNAPSLDPSYRWEFDGTLAKASSQGSLFSLYLAMHQSALANTIQLTPPKNDATNSKRDDLAFLNHYRKPALAASDGDWKCLDTLSQLMCSDITAARLFQSMNPSPLAQTDNPRRIPEDVINNCSLGTQKRLAEKYVSDIEEDNTLLFEVIQNQKVNSPSMNASI
;
A
#
# COMPACT_ATOMS: atom_id res chain seq x y z
N MET A 1 31.51 29.42 -11.37
CA MET A 1 30.86 28.47 -12.31
C MET A 1 29.93 27.66 -11.45
N ASP A 2 28.80 28.27 -11.15
CA ASP A 2 27.84 27.77 -10.19
C ASP A 2 26.97 26.74 -10.90
N ILE A 3 27.13 25.50 -10.47
CA ILE A 3 26.30 24.37 -10.90
C ILE A 3 24.95 24.59 -10.22
N GLU A 4 23.96 25.04 -10.98
CA GLU A 4 22.56 25.03 -10.55
C GLU A 4 22.19 23.60 -10.15
N GLN A 5 22.16 23.34 -8.84
CA GLN A 5 21.53 22.17 -8.28
C GLN A 5 20.03 22.41 -8.37
N THR A 6 19.39 21.82 -9.39
CA THR A 6 17.94 21.66 -9.39
C THR A 6 17.55 20.89 -8.13
N PRO A 7 16.58 21.38 -7.33
CA PRO A 7 16.21 20.71 -6.10
C PRO A 7 15.72 19.30 -6.45
N ALA A 8 16.39 18.29 -5.88
CA ALA A 8 15.93 16.92 -5.94
C ALA A 8 14.55 16.88 -5.25
N ASN A 9 13.50 16.94 -6.06
CA ASN A 9 12.15 16.64 -5.62
C ASN A 9 12.18 15.24 -4.99
N ASN A 10 12.00 15.18 -3.67
CA ASN A 10 11.81 13.97 -2.87
C ASN A 10 10.46 13.28 -3.21
N ALA A 11 10.08 13.26 -4.48
CA ALA A 11 8.94 12.49 -4.94
C ALA A 11 9.30 11.00 -4.86
N PRO A 12 8.39 10.13 -4.40
CA PRO A 12 8.61 8.69 -4.48
C PRO A 12 8.94 8.33 -5.92
N SER A 13 9.99 7.53 -6.13
CA SER A 13 10.44 7.17 -7.47
C SER A 13 9.34 6.34 -8.14
N LEU A 14 8.60 6.96 -9.05
CA LEU A 14 7.74 6.24 -9.99
C LEU A 14 8.59 5.21 -10.73
N ASP A 15 8.00 4.06 -11.02
CA ASP A 15 8.69 3.01 -11.76
C ASP A 15 9.18 3.58 -13.11
N PRO A 16 10.49 3.50 -13.43
CA PRO A 16 11.04 4.04 -14.67
C PRO A 16 10.39 3.48 -15.94
N SER A 17 9.72 2.33 -15.84
CA SER A 17 8.99 1.71 -16.94
C SER A 17 7.79 2.52 -17.47
N TYR A 18 7.11 3.31 -16.62
CA TYR A 18 5.97 4.15 -17.04
C TYR A 18 6.35 5.13 -18.14
N ARG A 19 7.60 5.63 -18.11
CA ARG A 19 8.11 6.57 -19.10
C ARG A 19 8.15 5.97 -20.52
N TRP A 20 8.17 4.65 -20.68
CA TRP A 20 8.30 4.05 -22.00
C TRP A 20 7.06 4.26 -22.89
N GLU A 21 5.87 4.31 -22.30
CA GLU A 21 4.62 4.66 -23.00
C GLU A 21 4.49 6.18 -23.20
N PHE A 22 4.78 6.97 -22.16
CA PHE A 22 4.55 8.43 -22.17
C PHE A 22 5.60 9.22 -22.99
N ASP A 23 6.88 8.83 -22.96
CA ASP A 23 7.95 9.49 -23.73
C ASP A 23 7.97 9.05 -25.22
N GLY A 24 7.07 8.13 -25.61
CA GLY A 24 6.97 7.59 -26.97
C GLY A 24 8.18 6.75 -27.41
N THR A 25 9.01 6.30 -26.46
CA THR A 25 10.22 5.52 -26.74
C THR A 25 9.90 4.16 -27.37
N LEU A 26 8.79 3.54 -26.97
CA LEU A 26 8.29 2.31 -27.59
C LEU A 26 7.91 2.52 -29.06
N ALA A 27 7.24 3.64 -29.38
CA ALA A 27 6.86 4.00 -30.74
C ALA A 27 8.10 4.28 -31.61
N LYS A 28 9.12 4.95 -31.06
CA LYS A 28 10.41 5.17 -31.74
C LYS A 28 11.15 3.87 -32.03
N ALA A 29 11.08 2.90 -31.11
CA ALA A 29 11.71 1.58 -31.26
C ALA A 29 10.98 0.66 -32.26
N SER A 30 9.77 0.99 -32.72
CA SER A 30 8.99 0.15 -33.67
C SER A 30 9.73 -0.14 -34.98
N SER A 31 10.62 0.75 -35.39
CA SER A 31 11.47 0.59 -36.59
C SER A 31 12.48 -0.56 -36.46
N GLN A 32 12.81 -0.98 -35.24
CA GLN A 32 13.76 -2.05 -34.96
C GLN A 32 13.07 -3.16 -34.15
N GLY A 33 12.60 -4.20 -34.84
CA GLY A 33 11.78 -5.26 -34.24
C GLY A 33 12.39 -5.96 -33.01
N SER A 34 13.71 -6.14 -32.97
CA SER A 34 14.39 -6.74 -31.81
C SER A 34 14.37 -5.83 -30.58
N LEU A 35 14.54 -4.53 -30.80
CA LEU A 35 14.59 -3.51 -29.74
C LEU A 35 13.17 -3.23 -29.24
N PHE A 36 12.21 -3.17 -30.15
CA PHE A 36 10.78 -3.14 -29.82
C PHE A 36 10.36 -4.35 -28.98
N SER A 37 10.74 -5.56 -29.37
CA SER A 37 10.41 -6.79 -28.62
C SER A 37 11.06 -6.79 -27.22
N LEU A 38 12.28 -6.27 -27.08
CA LEU A 38 12.95 -6.14 -25.79
C LEU A 38 12.24 -5.13 -24.88
N TYR A 39 11.90 -3.94 -25.39
CA TYR A 39 11.13 -2.95 -24.64
C TYR A 39 9.75 -3.47 -24.26
N LEU A 40 9.07 -4.20 -25.15
CA LEU A 40 7.77 -4.82 -24.85
C LEU A 40 7.89 -5.88 -23.74
N ALA A 41 8.93 -6.72 -23.79
CA ALA A 41 9.17 -7.72 -22.74
C ALA A 41 9.49 -7.07 -21.37
N MET A 42 10.28 -5.99 -21.37
CA MET A 42 10.54 -5.20 -20.16
C MET A 42 9.27 -4.50 -19.66
N HIS A 43 8.44 -4.00 -20.57
CA HIS A 43 7.17 -3.34 -20.25
C HIS A 43 6.16 -4.33 -19.65
N GLN A 44 6.03 -5.54 -20.19
CA GLN A 44 5.15 -6.56 -19.63
C GLN A 44 5.62 -7.07 -18.26
N SER A 45 6.91 -6.90 -17.96
CA SER A 45 7.51 -7.21 -16.66
C SER A 45 7.49 -6.01 -15.70
N ALA A 46 7.08 -4.84 -16.17
CA ALA A 46 6.90 -3.66 -15.36
C ALA A 46 5.51 -3.70 -14.72
N LEU A 47 5.48 -3.65 -13.39
CA LEU A 47 4.26 -3.86 -12.59
C LEU A 47 3.80 -2.58 -11.90
N ALA A 48 4.02 -1.44 -12.55
CA ALA A 48 3.34 -0.24 -12.15
C ALA A 48 1.84 -0.44 -12.42
N ASN A 49 1.01 -0.31 -11.37
CA ASN A 49 -0.41 -0.09 -11.61
C ASN A 49 -0.55 1.19 -12.44
N THR A 50 -1.61 1.27 -13.24
CA THR A 50 -2.03 2.55 -13.83
C THR A 50 -2.06 3.59 -12.72
N ILE A 51 -1.49 4.76 -12.93
CA ILE A 51 -1.49 5.83 -11.92
C ILE A 51 -2.94 6.08 -11.49
N GLN A 52 -3.21 5.94 -10.19
CA GLN A 52 -4.52 6.20 -9.60
C GLN A 52 -4.45 7.43 -8.71
N LEU A 53 -5.52 8.21 -8.71
CA LEU A 53 -5.72 9.28 -7.75
C LEU A 53 -6.24 8.66 -6.46
N THR A 54 -5.64 9.03 -5.33
CA THR A 54 -6.07 8.54 -4.02
C THR A 54 -7.51 8.96 -3.74
N PRO A 55 -8.44 8.02 -3.49
CA PRO A 55 -9.82 8.37 -3.19
C PRO A 55 -9.93 9.08 -1.83
N PRO A 56 -10.93 9.98 -1.64
CA PRO A 56 -11.12 10.67 -0.38
C PRO A 56 -11.41 9.67 0.76
N LYS A 57 -10.78 9.88 1.91
CA LYS A 57 -10.87 8.99 3.07
C LYS A 57 -12.29 9.01 3.65
N ASN A 58 -12.97 7.86 3.62
CA ASN A 58 -14.30 7.70 4.20
C ASN A 58 -14.20 7.24 5.67
N ASP A 59 -14.39 8.16 6.62
CA ASP A 59 -14.22 7.89 8.07
C ASP A 59 -15.50 7.37 8.78
N ALA A 60 -16.59 7.06 8.05
CA ALA A 60 -17.94 6.99 8.64
C ALA A 60 -18.45 5.60 9.12
N THR A 61 -17.64 4.54 9.20
CA THR A 61 -18.18 3.16 9.42
C THR A 61 -18.05 2.58 10.83
N ASN A 62 -17.39 3.25 11.78
CA ASN A 62 -17.04 2.63 13.07
C ASN A 62 -18.07 2.79 14.20
N SER A 63 -18.89 3.85 14.21
CA SER A 63 -19.71 4.19 15.39
C SER A 63 -20.74 3.10 15.80
N LYS A 64 -21.30 2.33 14.87
CA LYS A 64 -22.34 1.32 15.18
C LYS A 64 -21.78 0.02 15.78
N ARG A 65 -20.51 -0.31 15.54
CA ARG A 65 -19.89 -1.55 16.06
C ARG A 65 -19.54 -1.42 17.54
N ASP A 66 -19.17 -0.22 17.97
CA ASP A 66 -18.77 0.05 19.34
C ASP A 66 -19.98 0.02 20.30
N ASP A 67 -21.14 0.53 19.86
CA ASP A 67 -22.41 0.43 20.61
C ASP A 67 -22.83 -1.02 20.87
N LEU A 68 -22.63 -1.91 19.89
CA LEU A 68 -22.91 -3.35 20.01
C LEU A 68 -21.88 -4.08 20.88
N ALA A 69 -20.66 -3.55 21.01
CA ALA A 69 -19.65 -4.11 21.88
C ALA A 69 -19.99 -3.88 23.36
N PHE A 70 -20.53 -2.71 23.70
CA PHE A 70 -20.97 -2.37 25.06
C PHE A 70 -22.09 -3.27 25.58
N LEU A 71 -22.96 -3.77 24.71
CA LEU A 71 -24.08 -4.63 25.10
C LEU A 71 -23.67 -6.06 25.47
N ASN A 72 -22.46 -6.50 25.09
CA ASN A 72 -21.98 -7.85 25.38
C ASN A 72 -21.40 -7.95 26.81
N HIS A 73 -21.97 -8.85 27.62
CA HIS A 73 -21.58 -9.04 29.02
C HIS A 73 -20.40 -10.00 29.22
N TYR A 74 -20.01 -10.74 28.18
CA TYR A 74 -18.87 -11.65 28.19
C TYR A 74 -17.64 -11.01 27.57
N ARG A 75 -16.46 -11.36 28.07
CA ARG A 75 -15.18 -10.92 27.51
C ARG A 75 -15.00 -11.52 26.11
N LYS A 76 -14.66 -10.66 25.14
CA LYS A 76 -14.38 -11.11 23.77
C LYS A 76 -12.92 -11.58 23.66
N PRO A 77 -12.64 -12.64 22.89
CA PRO A 77 -11.27 -12.98 22.52
C PRO A 77 -10.65 -11.83 21.73
N ALA A 78 -9.39 -11.50 22.04
CA ALA A 78 -8.63 -10.53 21.28
C ALA A 78 -8.34 -11.06 19.86
N LEU A 79 -8.27 -10.17 18.86
CA LEU A 79 -7.98 -10.57 17.48
C LEU A 79 -6.50 -10.94 17.30
N ALA A 80 -5.60 -10.26 18.00
CA ALA A 80 -4.18 -10.55 18.04
C ALA A 80 -3.75 -11.03 19.44
N ALA A 81 -2.72 -11.86 19.49
CA ALA A 81 -2.09 -12.28 20.72
C ALA A 81 -1.25 -11.14 21.32
N SER A 82 -1.44 -10.89 22.62
CA SER A 82 -0.58 -10.05 23.43
C SER A 82 0.42 -10.90 24.22
N ASP A 83 1.54 -10.30 24.66
CA ASP A 83 2.55 -11.00 25.47
C ASP A 83 1.97 -11.61 26.76
N GLY A 84 0.94 -10.98 27.32
CA GLY A 84 0.22 -11.50 28.50
C GLY A 84 -0.56 -12.79 28.22
N ASP A 85 -1.06 -12.98 27.00
CA ASP A 85 -1.89 -14.12 26.65
C ASP A 85 -1.10 -15.43 26.62
N TRP A 86 0.21 -15.35 26.32
CA TRP A 86 1.10 -16.52 26.41
C TRP A 86 1.29 -17.02 27.84
N LYS A 87 1.31 -16.12 28.82
CA LYS A 87 1.35 -16.50 30.24
C LYS A 87 0.05 -17.15 30.65
N CYS A 88 -1.08 -16.62 30.19
CA CYS A 88 -2.39 -17.25 30.39
C CYS A 88 -2.44 -18.65 29.78
N LEU A 89 -1.87 -18.84 28.58
CA LEU A 89 -1.79 -20.15 27.93
C LEU A 89 -0.98 -21.16 28.75
N ASP A 90 0.18 -20.77 29.28
CA ASP A 90 1.01 -21.62 30.14
C ASP A 90 0.25 -22.03 31.42
N THR A 91 -0.40 -21.07 32.09
CA THR A 91 -1.23 -21.38 33.27
C THR A 91 -2.40 -22.31 32.93
N LEU A 92 -3.04 -22.13 31.77
CA LEU A 92 -4.11 -23.00 31.31
C LEU A 92 -3.60 -24.41 31.04
N SER A 93 -2.41 -24.55 30.43
CA SER A 93 -1.77 -25.85 30.18
C SER A 93 -1.51 -26.59 31.49
N GLN A 94 -0.96 -25.90 32.50
CA GLN A 94 -0.71 -26.48 33.82
C GLN A 94 -2.02 -26.90 34.53
N LEU A 95 -3.08 -26.09 34.41
CA LEU A 95 -4.39 -26.41 34.96
C LEU A 95 -5.05 -27.59 34.24
N MET A 96 -4.96 -27.67 32.92
CA MET A 96 -5.50 -28.80 32.16
C MET A 96 -4.86 -30.14 32.56
N CYS A 97 -3.58 -30.13 32.94
CA CYS A 97 -2.89 -31.31 33.43
C CYS A 97 -3.26 -31.71 34.87
N SER A 98 -3.75 -30.78 35.69
CA SER A 98 -4.01 -30.99 37.13
C SER A 98 -5.51 -31.07 37.45
N ASP A 99 -6.27 -30.03 37.09
CA ASP A 99 -7.71 -29.91 37.33
C ASP A 99 -8.44 -29.27 36.15
N ILE A 100 -9.20 -30.11 35.45
CA ILE A 100 -9.99 -29.74 34.27
C ILE A 100 -11.11 -28.74 34.61
N THR A 101 -11.65 -28.79 35.82
CA THR A 101 -12.74 -27.89 36.23
C THR A 101 -12.25 -26.46 36.42
N ALA A 102 -11.12 -26.31 37.12
CA ALA A 102 -10.41 -25.05 37.24
C ALA A 102 -9.95 -24.52 35.88
N ALA A 103 -9.47 -25.41 34.99
CA ALA A 103 -9.06 -25.03 33.64
C ALA A 103 -10.21 -24.45 32.80
N ARG A 104 -11.41 -25.06 32.87
CA ARG A 104 -12.62 -24.55 32.18
C ARG A 104 -13.02 -23.17 32.68
N LEU A 105 -12.98 -22.96 34.00
CA LEU A 105 -13.25 -21.64 34.58
C LEU A 105 -12.21 -20.63 34.09
N PHE A 106 -10.93 -20.98 34.15
CA PHE A 106 -9.84 -20.12 33.72
C PHE A 106 -9.98 -19.70 32.24
N GLN A 107 -10.31 -20.65 31.36
CA GLN A 107 -10.57 -20.39 29.94
C GLN A 107 -11.77 -19.46 29.72
N SER A 108 -12.83 -19.58 30.54
CA SER A 108 -14.00 -18.70 30.45
C SER A 108 -13.70 -17.25 30.86
N MET A 109 -12.76 -17.05 31.80
CA MET A 109 -12.36 -15.71 32.25
C MET A 109 -11.30 -15.05 31.34
N ASN A 110 -10.45 -15.88 30.72
CA ASN A 110 -9.36 -15.46 29.86
C ASN A 110 -9.47 -16.16 28.50
N PRO A 111 -10.32 -15.66 27.58
CA PRO A 111 -10.46 -16.25 26.26
C PRO A 111 -9.15 -16.12 25.47
N SER A 112 -8.73 -17.21 24.83
CA SER A 112 -7.54 -17.21 23.97
C SER A 112 -7.72 -16.30 22.76
N PRO A 113 -6.63 -15.65 22.28
CA PRO A 113 -6.69 -14.81 21.09
C PRO A 113 -7.01 -15.63 19.84
N LEU A 114 -7.64 -15.00 18.85
CA LEU A 114 -8.07 -15.64 17.61
C LEU A 114 -6.90 -15.92 16.66
N ALA A 115 -5.91 -15.02 16.64
CA ALA A 115 -4.71 -15.15 15.83
C ALA A 115 -3.48 -14.65 16.59
N GLN A 116 -2.29 -15.10 16.17
CA GLN A 116 -1.03 -14.58 16.69
C GLN A 116 -0.81 -13.11 16.30
N THR A 117 -1.24 -12.73 15.10
CA THR A 117 -1.13 -11.36 14.57
C THR A 117 -2.42 -10.99 13.86
N ASP A 118 -3.03 -9.85 14.21
CA ASP A 118 -4.22 -9.32 13.52
C ASP A 118 -3.77 -8.54 12.28
N ASN A 119 -3.56 -9.26 11.18
CA ASN A 119 -3.33 -8.62 9.90
C ASN A 119 -4.15 -9.34 8.82
N PRO A 120 -5.33 -8.80 8.45
CA PRO A 120 -6.20 -9.41 7.44
C PRO A 120 -5.61 -9.40 6.03
N ARG A 121 -4.52 -8.65 5.80
CA ARG A 121 -3.80 -8.56 4.52
C ARG A 121 -2.47 -9.31 4.53
N ARG A 122 -2.12 -10.00 5.61
CA ARG A 122 -0.85 -10.71 5.70
C ARG A 122 -0.87 -11.96 4.83
N ILE A 123 0.03 -11.99 3.86
CA ILE A 123 0.29 -13.16 3.02
C ILE A 123 1.53 -13.86 3.58
N PRO A 124 1.55 -15.20 3.71
CA PRO A 124 2.73 -15.92 4.19
C PRO A 124 3.91 -15.80 3.21
N GLU A 125 5.12 -15.63 3.76
CA GLU A 125 6.35 -15.40 2.97
C GLU A 125 6.63 -16.50 1.95
N ASP A 126 6.30 -17.76 2.27
CA ASP A 126 6.48 -18.89 1.36
C ASP A 126 5.64 -18.74 0.08
N VAL A 127 4.43 -18.19 0.21
CA VAL A 127 3.54 -17.91 -0.93
C VAL A 127 4.09 -16.73 -1.73
N ILE A 128 4.63 -15.70 -1.07
CA ILE A 128 5.25 -14.54 -1.73
C ILE A 128 6.47 -15.00 -2.54
N ASN A 129 7.34 -15.81 -1.94
CA ASN A 129 8.55 -16.33 -2.56
C ASN A 129 8.27 -17.24 -3.75
N ASN A 130 7.11 -17.93 -3.77
CA ASN A 130 6.69 -18.74 -4.90
C ASN A 130 6.11 -17.91 -6.07
N CYS A 131 5.63 -16.69 -5.81
CA CYS A 131 5.13 -15.81 -6.86
C CYS A 131 6.24 -15.35 -7.81
N SER A 132 5.86 -14.90 -9.01
CA SER A 132 6.81 -14.30 -9.95
C SER A 132 7.53 -13.08 -9.33
N LEU A 133 8.75 -12.81 -9.78
CA LEU A 133 9.56 -11.66 -9.31
C LEU A 133 8.79 -10.34 -9.39
N GLY A 134 7.93 -10.22 -10.41
CA GLY A 134 7.11 -9.04 -10.56
C GLY A 134 6.10 -8.85 -9.42
N THR A 135 5.35 -9.90 -9.10
CA THR A 135 4.40 -9.89 -8.00
C THR A 135 5.09 -9.64 -6.65
N GLN A 136 6.28 -10.20 -6.45
CA GLN A 136 7.10 -9.97 -5.25
C GLN A 136 7.47 -8.47 -5.12
N LYS A 137 7.95 -7.85 -6.19
CA LYS A 137 8.27 -6.42 -6.20
C LYS A 137 7.05 -5.55 -5.93
N ARG A 138 5.89 -5.94 -6.44
CA ARG A 138 4.60 -5.24 -6.24
C ARG A 138 4.14 -5.32 -4.79
N LEU A 139 4.18 -6.50 -4.19
CA LEU A 139 3.75 -6.73 -2.80
C LEU A 139 4.70 -6.03 -1.82
N ALA A 140 5.99 -5.93 -2.15
CA ALA A 140 6.96 -5.18 -1.36
C ALA A 140 6.79 -3.64 -1.43
N GLU A 141 5.80 -3.12 -2.17
CA GLU A 141 5.48 -1.68 -2.31
C GLU A 141 6.72 -0.80 -2.59
N LYS A 142 7.72 -1.34 -3.30
CA LYS A 142 8.98 -0.62 -3.60
C LYS A 142 8.77 0.60 -4.50
N TYR A 143 7.63 0.67 -5.18
CA TYR A 143 7.26 1.75 -6.08
C TYR A 143 5.84 2.21 -5.75
N VAL A 144 5.63 3.53 -5.72
CA VAL A 144 4.34 4.15 -5.45
C VAL A 144 3.64 4.41 -6.79
N SER A 145 2.41 3.93 -6.94
CA SER A 145 1.55 4.21 -8.11
C SER A 145 0.53 5.32 -7.85
N ASP A 146 0.38 5.73 -6.60
CA ASP A 146 -0.64 6.68 -6.18
C ASP A 146 -0.01 8.08 -6.13
N ILE A 147 -0.60 9.00 -6.89
CA ILE A 147 -0.20 10.40 -6.88
C ILE A 147 -1.22 11.16 -6.03
N GLU A 148 -0.71 11.85 -5.02
CA GLU A 148 -1.50 12.79 -4.23
C GLU A 148 -1.82 14.02 -5.11
N GLU A 149 -3.10 14.32 -5.28
CA GLU A 149 -3.55 15.46 -6.09
C GLU A 149 -3.38 16.76 -5.29
N ASP A 150 -2.35 17.55 -5.62
CA ASP A 150 -2.23 18.91 -5.12
C ASP A 150 -2.97 19.89 -6.06
N ASN A 151 -4.21 20.21 -5.68
CA ASN A 151 -5.09 21.12 -6.41
C ASN A 151 -4.52 22.54 -6.57
N THR A 152 -3.48 22.93 -5.82
CA THR A 152 -2.91 24.28 -5.85
C THR A 152 -1.87 24.48 -6.97
N LEU A 153 -1.25 23.40 -7.46
CA LEU A 153 -0.23 23.45 -8.52
C LEU A 153 -0.80 23.86 -9.89
N LEU A 154 -2.10 23.66 -10.11
CA LEU A 154 -2.78 24.04 -11.36
C LEU A 154 -2.70 25.57 -11.59
N PHE A 155 -2.72 26.36 -10.50
CA PHE A 155 -2.61 27.81 -10.58
C PHE A 155 -1.24 28.27 -11.09
N GLU A 156 -0.15 27.64 -10.64
CA GLU A 156 1.21 27.96 -11.07
C GLU A 156 1.44 27.62 -12.55
N VAL A 157 0.90 26.48 -13.03
CA VAL A 157 0.96 26.09 -14.44
C VAL A 157 0.26 27.11 -15.34
N ILE A 158 -0.91 27.59 -14.93
CA ILE A 158 -1.66 28.62 -15.68
C ILE A 158 -0.89 29.95 -15.72
N GLN A 159 -0.25 30.34 -14.62
CA GLN A 159 0.58 31.54 -14.58
C GLN A 159 1.80 31.42 -15.50
N ASN A 160 2.51 30.29 -15.45
CA ASN A 160 3.67 30.03 -16.30
C ASN A 160 3.32 30.02 -17.80
N GLN A 161 2.14 29.51 -18.19
CA GLN A 161 1.65 29.59 -19.57
C GLN A 161 1.33 31.02 -20.03
N LYS A 162 0.74 31.86 -19.17
CA LYS A 162 0.48 33.27 -19.51
C LYS A 162 1.78 34.05 -19.78
N VAL A 163 2.84 33.75 -19.03
CA VAL A 163 4.14 34.41 -19.20
C VAL A 163 4.85 33.98 -20.48
N ASN A 164 4.65 32.73 -20.93
CA ASN A 164 5.37 32.16 -22.08
C ASN A 164 4.58 32.22 -23.41
N SER A 165 3.39 32.83 -23.41
CA SER A 165 2.63 33.10 -24.63
C SER A 165 3.05 34.47 -25.16
N PRO A 166 3.85 34.59 -26.24
CA PRO A 166 4.12 35.89 -26.83
C PRO A 166 2.79 36.46 -27.32
N SER A 167 2.50 37.70 -26.94
CA SER A 167 1.34 38.46 -27.40
C SER A 167 1.23 38.34 -28.93
N MET A 168 0.22 37.62 -29.41
CA MET A 168 -0.27 37.81 -30.77
C MET A 168 -0.84 39.23 -30.84
N ASN A 169 0.03 40.19 -31.14
CA ASN A 169 -0.36 41.53 -31.56
C ASN A 169 -1.03 41.40 -32.92
N ALA A 170 -2.36 41.27 -32.92
CA ALA A 170 -3.18 41.62 -34.07
C ALA A 170 -3.26 43.15 -34.13
N SER A 171 -2.40 43.77 -34.93
CA SER A 171 -2.58 45.15 -35.37
C SER A 171 -3.61 45.18 -36.50
N ILE A 172 -4.73 45.86 -36.23
CA ILE A 172 -5.57 46.53 -37.24
C ILE A 172 -4.86 47.83 -37.64
#